data_AF-D2QNL2-F1
#
_entry.id   AF-D2QNL2-F1
#
_cell.length_a   1.000
_cell.length_b   1.000
_cell.length_c   1.000
_cell.angle_alpha   90.00
_cell.angle_beta   90.00
_cell.angle_gamma   90.00
#
_symmetry.space_group_name_H-M   'P 1'
#
loop_
_entity.id
_entity.type
_entity.pdbx_description
1 polymer ?
#
loop_
_entity_poly.entity_id
_entity_poly.type
_entity_poly.pdbx_seq_one_letter_code
_entity_poly.pdbx_strand_id
1 'polypeptide(L)'
;MELQRKKLDPLVVRFTATSLILAEGSTTTLAVKNALRRRGYEARQADVSQWLFVISLWENWTIDDNGTYRVFRFPRAAFSMQ
;
A
#
# COMPACT_ATOMS: atom_id res chain seq x y z
N MET A 1 26.09 16.48 0.11
CA MET A 1 24.81 17.06 0.58
C MET A 1 23.95 15.92 1.09
N GLU A 2 23.60 15.96 2.38
CA GLU A 2 22.69 14.97 2.95
C GLU A 2 21.28 15.28 2.44
N LEU A 3 20.78 14.48 1.51
CA LEU A 3 19.40 14.58 1.04
C LEU A 3 18.49 14.17 2.20
N GLN A 4 17.96 15.15 2.94
CA GLN A 4 16.92 14.92 3.94
C GLN A 4 15.74 14.22 3.26
N ARG A 5 15.46 12.99 3.69
CA ARG A 5 14.31 12.24 3.21
C ARG A 5 13.04 12.83 3.81
N LYS A 6 11.97 12.85 3.03
CA LYS A 6 10.64 13.28 3.48
C LYS A 6 10.12 12.31 4.52
N LYS A 7 9.56 12.83 5.62
CA LYS A 7 8.84 12.00 6.60
C LYS A 7 7.66 11.31 5.94
N LEU A 8 7.37 10.09 6.39
CA LEU A 8 6.27 9.29 5.88
C LEU A 8 4.94 9.84 6.41
N ASP A 9 4.01 10.12 5.49
CA ASP A 9 2.65 10.57 5.79
C ASP A 9 1.64 9.48 5.36
N PRO A 10 0.61 9.16 6.19
CA PRO A 10 -0.38 8.13 5.87
C PRO A 10 -1.12 8.35 4.55
N LEU A 11 -1.44 9.61 4.21
CA LEU A 11 -2.12 9.95 2.96
C LEU A 11 -1.23 9.63 1.76
N VAL A 12 0.07 9.83 1.87
CA VAL A 12 1.02 9.50 0.79
C VAL A 12 1.12 7.99 0.61
N VAL A 13 1.11 7.21 1.71
CA VAL A 13 1.06 5.74 1.65
C VAL A 13 -0.21 5.29 0.91
N ARG A 14 -1.36 5.84 1.32
CA ARG A 14 -2.66 5.60 0.70
C ARG A 14 -2.64 5.88 -0.79
N PHE A 15 -2.33 7.11 -1.21
CA PHE A 15 -2.30 7.48 -2.63
C PHE A 15 -1.35 6.61 -3.46
N THR A 16 -0.18 6.27 -2.90
CA THR A 16 0.79 5.42 -3.59
C THR A 16 0.26 4.00 -3.75
N ALA A 17 -0.35 3.44 -2.70
CA ALA A 17 -0.95 2.11 -2.73
C ALA A 17 -2.16 2.04 -3.67
N THR A 18 -3.08 2.99 -3.59
CA THR A 18 -4.23 3.13 -4.51
C THR A 18 -3.75 3.17 -5.97
N SER A 19 -2.72 3.97 -6.27
CA SER A 19 -2.16 4.07 -7.62
C SER A 19 -1.60 2.74 -8.12
N LEU A 20 -0.91 1.99 -7.26
CA LEU A 20 -0.38 0.67 -7.62
C LEU A 20 -1.50 -0.35 -7.82
N ILE A 21 -2.51 -0.37 -6.95
CA ILE A 21 -3.68 -1.26 -7.11
C ILE A 21 -4.43 -0.93 -8.41
N LEU A 22 -4.61 0.35 -8.76
CA LEU A 22 -5.23 0.75 -10.03
C LEU A 22 -4.42 0.29 -11.25
N ALA A 23 -3.09 0.37 -11.18
CA ALA A 23 -2.20 0.02 -12.29
C ALA A 23 -1.98 -1.50 -12.45
N GLU A 24 -1.89 -2.23 -11.35
CA GLU A 24 -1.42 -3.62 -11.30
C GLU A 24 -2.51 -4.60 -10.79
N GLY A 25 -3.69 -4.09 -10.41
CA GLY A 25 -4.78 -4.85 -9.80
C GLY A 25 -4.55 -5.23 -8.34
N SER A 26 -3.33 -5.03 -7.82
CA SER A 26 -2.96 -5.31 -6.42
C SER A 26 -1.70 -4.56 -6.02
N THR A 27 -1.37 -4.57 -4.74
CA THR A 27 -0.06 -4.09 -4.27
C THR A 27 0.42 -4.85 -3.03
N THR A 28 1.69 -4.65 -2.67
CA THR A 28 2.31 -5.20 -1.45
C THR A 28 3.04 -4.10 -0.69
N THR A 29 3.35 -4.35 0.59
CA THR A 29 4.18 -3.45 1.40
C THR A 29 5.50 -3.12 0.72
N LEU A 30 6.14 -4.09 0.06
CA LEU A 30 7.42 -3.89 -0.62
C LEU A 30 7.28 -2.96 -1.84
N ALA A 31 6.24 -3.17 -2.65
CA ALA A 31 5.97 -2.34 -3.83
C ALA A 31 5.74 -0.87 -3.43
N VAL A 32 4.88 -0.64 -2.42
CA VAL A 32 4.58 0.69 -1.89
C VAL A 32 5.83 1.34 -1.30
N LYS A 33 6.61 0.61 -0.49
CA LYS A 33 7.89 1.11 0.06
C LYS A 33 8.84 1.56 -1.04
N ASN A 34 9.02 0.74 -2.07
CA ASN A 34 9.94 1.05 -3.16
C ASN A 34 9.47 2.28 -3.94
N ALA A 35 8.17 2.41 -4.21
CA ALA A 35 7.60 3.59 -4.86
C ALA A 35 7.79 4.86 -4.02
N LEU A 36 7.57 4.80 -2.71
CA LEU A 36 7.80 5.91 -1.78
C LEU A 36 9.27 6.32 -1.71
N ARG A 37 10.19 5.36 -1.62
CA ARG A 37 11.64 5.64 -1.60
C ARG A 37 12.12 6.30 -2.88
N ARG A 38 11.62 5.87 -4.05
CA ARG A 38 11.90 6.55 -5.33
C ARG A 38 11.43 8.01 -5.35
N ARG A 39 10.41 8.35 -4.55
CA ARG A 39 9.89 9.72 -4.38
C ARG A 39 10.57 10.50 -3.24
N GLY A 40 11.62 9.94 -2.63
CA GLY A 40 12.44 10.58 -1.61
C GLY A 40 11.91 10.47 -0.17
N TYR A 41 10.96 9.57 0.10
CA TYR A 41 10.42 9.35 1.44
C TYR A 41 11.27 8.38 2.27
N GLU A 42 11.33 8.60 3.58
CA GLU A 42 11.84 7.64 4.56
C GLU A 42 10.78 6.56 4.83
N ALA A 43 10.63 5.62 3.90
CA ALA A 43 9.68 4.51 4.04
C ALA A 43 10.37 3.27 4.62
N ARG A 44 10.10 2.96 5.90
CA ARG A 44 10.51 1.69 6.54
C ARG A 44 9.44 0.63 6.32
N GLN A 45 9.84 -0.64 6.29
CA GLN A 45 8.91 -1.74 6.02
C GLN A 45 7.78 -1.80 7.05
N ALA A 46 8.12 -1.67 8.35
CA ALA A 46 7.15 -1.72 9.44
C ALA A 46 6.11 -0.59 9.33
N ASP A 47 6.57 0.65 9.15
CA ASP A 47 5.69 1.82 9.03
C ASP A 47 4.73 1.69 7.84
N VAL A 48 5.23 1.30 6.67
CA VAL A 48 4.40 1.10 5.48
C VAL A 48 3.41 -0.04 5.70
N SER A 49 3.83 -1.13 6.33
CA SER A 49 2.96 -2.28 6.61
C SER A 49 1.83 -1.93 7.58
N GLN A 50 2.14 -1.17 8.62
CA GLN A 50 1.16 -0.71 9.60
C GLN A 50 0.13 0.21 8.94
N TRP A 51 0.60 1.20 8.16
CA TRP A 51 -0.30 2.11 7.46
C TRP A 51 -1.16 1.40 6.43
N LEU A 52 -0.60 0.49 5.63
CA LEU A 52 -1.37 -0.30 4.67
C LEU A 52 -2.45 -1.13 5.34
N PHE A 53 -2.16 -1.73 6.49
CA PHE A 53 -3.16 -2.46 7.26
C PHE A 53 -4.30 -1.55 7.70
N VAL A 54 -4.00 -0.40 8.33
CA VAL A 54 -5.02 0.57 8.75
C VAL A 54 -5.86 1.08 7.57
N ILE A 55 -5.20 1.46 6.47
CA ILE A 55 -5.87 1.95 5.25
C ILE A 55 -6.78 0.87 4.66
N SER A 56 -6.31 -0.38 4.60
CA SER A 56 -7.09 -1.48 4.04
C SER A 56 -8.37 -1.75 4.84
N LEU A 57 -8.34 -1.59 6.16
CA LEU A 57 -9.53 -1.70 7.00
C LEU A 57 -10.49 -0.53 6.77
N TRP A 58 -9.97 0.71 6.70
CA TRP A 58 -10.80 1.90 6.50
C TRP A 58 -11.44 1.98 5.12
N GLU A 59 -10.76 1.50 4.08
CA GLU A 59 -11.26 1.52 2.71
C GLU A 59 -11.92 0.21 2.27
N ASN A 60 -12.06 -0.74 3.19
CA ASN A 60 -12.64 -2.06 2.89
C ASN A 60 -11.90 -2.78 1.73
N TRP A 61 -10.58 -2.68 1.71
CA TRP A 61 -9.74 -3.42 0.77
C TRP A 61 -9.67 -4.90 1.16
N THR A 62 -9.56 -5.77 0.17
CA THR A 62 -9.26 -7.18 0.42
C THR A 62 -7.79 -7.35 0.77
N ILE A 63 -7.53 -8.11 1.83
CA ILE A 63 -6.19 -8.49 2.28
C ILE A 63 -6.05 -10.01 2.15
N ASP A 64 -5.00 -10.43 1.46
CA ASP A 64 -4.63 -11.83 1.30
C ASP A 64 -3.23 -12.01 1.89
N ASP A 65 -3.12 -12.80 2.96
CA ASP A 65 -1.87 -13.03 3.69
C ASP A 65 -1.40 -14.47 3.42
N ASN A 66 -0.30 -14.61 2.69
CA ASN A 66 0.26 -15.92 2.32
C ASN A 66 1.28 -16.44 3.35
N GLY A 67 1.38 -15.81 4.52
CA GLY A 67 2.35 -16.15 5.57
C GLY A 67 3.75 -15.57 5.36
N THR A 68 4.04 -15.01 4.17
CA THR A 68 5.30 -14.28 3.90
C THR A 68 5.06 -12.78 3.75
N TYR A 69 3.98 -12.40 3.06
CA TYR A 69 3.58 -11.01 2.88
C TYR A 69 2.08 -10.91 2.60
N ARG A 70 1.56 -9.70 2.79
CA ARG A 70 0.18 -9.34 2.46
C ARG A 70 0.09 -8.75 1.07
N VAL A 71 -0.95 -9.14 0.35
CA VAL A 71 -1.39 -8.56 -0.90
C VAL A 71 -2.68 -7.80 -0.67
N PHE A 72 -2.68 -6.54 -1.07
CA PHE A 72 -3.81 -5.62 -0.92
C PHE A 72 -4.48 -5.37 -2.27
N ARG A 73 -5.81 -5.42 -2.31
CA ARG A 73 -6.61 -5.23 -3.52
C ARG A 73 -7.87 -4.43 -3.20
N PHE A 74 -8.42 -3.71 -4.17
CA PHE A 74 -9.78 -3.17 -4.01
C PHE A 74 -10.79 -4.30 -3.81
N PRO A 75 -11.89 -4.06 -3.10
CA PRO A 75 -12.94 -5.05 -2.94
C PRO A 75 -13.42 -5.48 -4.33
N ARG A 76 -13.43 -6.80 -4.57
CA ARG A 76 -14.12 -7.32 -5.74
C ARG A 76 -15.61 -7.13 -5.48
N ALA A 77 -16.29 -6.39 -6.35
CA ALA A 77 -17.74 -6.46 -6.39
C ALA A 77 -18.11 -7.94 -6.58
N ALA A 78 -18.85 -8.51 -5.63
CA ALA A 78 -19.47 -9.81 -5.82
C ALA A 78 -20.53 -9.60 -6.90
N PHE A 79 -20.14 -9.69 -8.17
CA PHE A 79 -21.10 -9.88 -9.24
C PHE A 79 -21.65 -11.29 -9.07
N SER A 80 -22.72 -11.39 -8.28
CA SER A 80 -23.68 -12.48 -8.39
C SER A 80 -24.24 -12.41 -9.81
N MET A 81 -23.69 -13.20 -10.73
CA MET A 81 -24.41 -13.52 -11.96
C MET A 81 -25.65 -14.32 -11.53
N GLN A 82 -26.79 -13.64 -11.52
CA GLN A 82 -28.12 -14.28 -11.52
C GLN A 82 -28.39 -14.87 -12.89
#